data_AF-A0A958KIW8-F1
#
_entry.id   AF-A0A958KIW8-F1
#
_cell.length_a   1.000
_cell.length_b   1.000
_cell.length_c   1.000
_cell.angle_alpha   90.00
_cell.angle_beta   90.00
_cell.angle_gamma   90.00
#
_symmetry.space_group_name_H-M   'P 1'
#
loop_
_entity.id
_entity.type
_entity.pdbx_description
1 polymer ?
#
loop_
_entity_poly.entity_id
_entity_poly.type
_entity_poly.pdbx_seq_one_letter_code
_entity_poly.pdbx_strand_id
1 'polypeptide(L)'
;MQRRNRDINIFSLSMMDVISGAMGAFLIIMIVLARYYEGNPENSESVDKLQRELKKAKEKIEQVEKMFRQNGRDIDVDRILRELEEARRAIDDANRRMADLRDRLDQATAMKNRLQKDNDKLTERNNRLEWRLPFMVDAWFDDCRDVDVNLYIYTNVQGSEGKVQPYFDPNIKQTTFWTGDHYIDDPLAPGADIWMVRDVPGGNDYKLYYYIPGAKADAKDCKVGGGIFGSKIKNDSLPYITLSGKKPWELVGFLHYPEEGDFNVVFTEATEEQRAQERELVAAALVKKKEAEARRAKEKKEGKPEDNRRVEEKKTPDVKPNPGNPVSMVPEPKPNKKSWWNPWR
;
A
#
# COMPACT_ATOMS: atom_id res chain seq x y z
N MET A 1 -42.62 65.10 -8.85
CA MET A 1 -41.21 64.73 -8.57
C MET A 1 -40.80 63.66 -9.56
N GLN A 2 -39.90 64.00 -10.49
CA GLN A 2 -39.47 63.13 -11.56
C GLN A 2 -38.46 62.10 -11.02
N ARG A 3 -38.77 60.81 -11.15
CA ARG A 3 -37.95 59.71 -10.63
C ARG A 3 -36.70 59.57 -11.51
N ARG A 4 -35.51 59.76 -10.93
CA ARG A 4 -34.22 59.54 -11.62
C ARG A 4 -34.04 58.05 -11.88
N ASN A 5 -33.95 57.66 -13.15
CA ASN A 5 -33.50 56.32 -13.54
C ASN A 5 -32.09 56.11 -12.99
N ARG A 6 -31.95 55.12 -12.12
CA ARG A 6 -30.66 54.55 -11.72
C ARG A 6 -30.50 53.28 -12.55
N ASP A 7 -29.89 53.42 -13.72
CA ASP A 7 -29.36 52.25 -14.43
C ASP A 7 -28.20 51.73 -13.58
N ILE A 8 -28.51 50.73 -12.76
CA ILE A 8 -27.50 50.01 -11.99
C ILE A 8 -26.67 49.27 -13.02
N ASN A 9 -25.43 49.73 -13.17
CA ASN A 9 -24.47 49.28 -14.16
C ASN A 9 -23.96 47.88 -13.76
N ILE A 10 -24.80 46.87 -13.97
CA ILE A 10 -24.55 45.46 -13.57
C ILE A 10 -23.26 44.93 -14.21
N PHE A 11 -22.91 45.43 -15.40
CA PHE A 11 -21.65 45.11 -16.09
C PHE A 11 -20.40 45.61 -15.34
N SER A 12 -20.48 46.73 -14.63
CA SER A 12 -19.34 47.28 -13.89
C SER A 12 -19.04 46.46 -12.64
N LEU A 13 -20.07 45.88 -12.02
CA LEU A 13 -19.96 45.11 -10.78
C LEU A 13 -19.47 43.68 -11.05
N SER A 14 -19.94 43.05 -12.13
CA SER A 14 -19.47 41.72 -12.52
C SER A 14 -18.03 41.73 -13.06
N MET A 15 -17.61 42.79 -13.75
CA MET A 15 -16.24 42.91 -14.27
C MET A 15 -15.23 43.11 -13.15
N MET A 16 -15.59 43.87 -12.10
CA MET A 16 -14.74 44.08 -10.94
C MET A 16 -14.51 42.78 -10.14
N ASP A 17 -15.53 41.92 -10.05
CA ASP A 17 -15.44 40.63 -9.36
C ASP A 17 -14.54 39.63 -10.11
N VAL A 18 -14.59 39.64 -11.45
CA VAL A 18 -13.70 38.81 -12.28
C VAL A 18 -12.25 39.27 -12.18
N ILE A 19 -12.00 40.58 -12.16
CA ILE A 19 -10.65 41.13 -12.00
C ILE A 19 -10.11 40.80 -10.60
N SER A 20 -10.94 40.92 -9.57
CA SER A 20 -10.58 40.58 -8.19
C SER A 20 -10.29 39.08 -8.04
N GLY A 21 -11.10 38.22 -8.65
CA GLY A 21 -10.87 36.76 -8.69
C GLY A 21 -9.59 36.37 -9.42
N ALA A 22 -9.31 37.00 -10.57
CA ALA A 22 -8.08 36.76 -11.32
C ALA A 22 -6.83 37.25 -10.55
N MET A 23 -6.92 38.38 -9.86
CA MET A 23 -5.85 38.87 -8.98
C MET A 23 -5.61 37.93 -7.78
N GLY A 24 -6.68 37.42 -7.16
CA GLY A 24 -6.56 36.45 -6.07
C GLY A 24 -5.86 35.16 -6.51
N ALA A 25 -6.24 34.62 -7.67
CA ALA A 25 -5.58 33.44 -8.25
C ALA A 25 -4.10 33.70 -8.57
N PHE A 26 -3.78 34.88 -9.12
CA PHE A 26 -2.41 35.28 -9.39
C PHE A 26 -1.56 35.37 -8.10
N LEU A 27 -2.09 35.96 -7.03
CA LEU A 27 -1.40 36.06 -5.74
C LEU A 27 -1.13 34.68 -5.11
N ILE A 28 -2.09 33.75 -5.21
CA ILE A 28 -1.90 32.37 -4.73
C ILE A 28 -0.80 31.66 -5.53
N ILE A 29 -0.79 31.79 -6.86
CA ILE A 29 0.27 31.23 -7.72
C ILE A 29 1.63 31.83 -7.34
N MET A 30 1.69 33.13 -7.04
CA MET A 30 2.93 33.82 -6.70
C MET A 30 3.49 33.38 -5.33
N ILE A 31 2.63 33.13 -4.33
CA ILE A 31 3.04 32.59 -3.02
C ILE A 31 3.54 31.15 -3.14
N VAL A 32 2.88 30.32 -3.96
CA VAL A 32 3.33 28.93 -4.22
C VAL A 32 4.67 28.91 -4.95
N LEU A 33 4.86 29.80 -5.92
CA LEU A 33 6.13 29.95 -6.64
C LEU A 33 7.24 30.49 -5.74
N ALA A 34 6.95 31.42 -4.82
CA ALA A 34 7.96 31.99 -3.91
C ALA A 34 8.65 30.91 -3.07
N ARG A 35 7.90 29.95 -2.50
CA ARG A 35 8.48 28.80 -1.79
C ARG A 35 9.27 27.85 -2.68
N TYR A 36 8.98 27.82 -3.98
CA TYR A 36 9.70 27.02 -4.96
C TYR A 36 11.06 27.63 -5.33
N TYR A 37 11.20 28.96 -5.24
CA TYR A 37 12.45 29.67 -5.50
C TYR A 37 13.46 29.60 -4.34
N GLU A 38 13.01 29.42 -3.10
CA GLU A 38 13.90 29.30 -1.93
C GLU A 38 14.71 27.98 -1.90
N GLY A 39 14.31 26.98 -2.70
CA GLY A 39 14.91 25.62 -2.66
C GLY A 39 16.19 25.40 -3.48
N ASN A 40 16.63 26.35 -4.31
CA ASN A 40 17.88 26.20 -5.07
C ASN A 40 18.50 27.58 -5.42
N PRO A 41 19.28 28.18 -4.50
CA PRO A 41 19.86 29.51 -4.69
C PRO A 41 20.84 29.60 -5.88
N GLU A 42 21.42 28.49 -6.34
CA GLU A 42 22.32 28.49 -7.51
C GLU A 42 21.61 28.69 -8.86
N ASN A 43 20.33 28.31 -8.97
CA ASN A 43 19.59 28.38 -10.24
C ASN A 43 18.84 29.72 -10.43
N SER A 44 18.47 30.42 -9.34
CA SER A 44 17.80 31.73 -9.46
C SER A 44 18.77 32.81 -9.93
N GLU A 45 20.02 32.81 -9.44
CA GLU A 45 21.01 33.78 -9.85
C GLU A 45 21.37 33.70 -11.33
N SER A 46 21.43 32.49 -11.89
CA SER A 46 21.80 32.27 -13.29
C SER A 46 20.70 32.71 -14.25
N VAL A 47 19.42 32.44 -13.91
CA VAL A 47 18.26 32.92 -14.68
C VAL A 47 18.13 34.44 -14.61
N ASP A 48 18.31 35.04 -13.44
CA ASP A 48 18.23 36.50 -13.26
C ASP A 48 19.37 37.24 -13.98
N LYS A 49 20.57 36.66 -14.03
CA LYS A 49 21.70 37.20 -14.81
C LYS A 49 21.38 37.14 -16.31
N LEU A 50 20.88 36.00 -16.81
CA LEU A 50 20.48 35.83 -18.20
C LEU A 50 19.36 36.79 -18.61
N GLN A 51 18.33 36.98 -17.78
CA GLN A 51 17.27 37.96 -18.06
C GLN A 51 17.80 39.39 -18.13
N ARG A 52 18.73 39.76 -17.24
CA ARG A 52 19.40 41.08 -17.26
C ARG A 52 20.25 41.28 -18.50
N GLU A 53 20.99 40.26 -18.95
CA GLU A 53 21.77 40.32 -20.20
C GLU A 53 20.85 40.49 -21.42
N LEU A 54 19.75 39.75 -21.47
CA LEU A 54 18.77 39.81 -22.56
C LEU A 54 18.08 41.18 -22.61
N LYS A 55 17.73 41.75 -21.45
CA LYS A 55 17.18 43.11 -21.35
C LYS A 55 18.16 44.16 -21.85
N LYS A 56 19.43 44.09 -21.42
CA LYS A 56 20.50 45.02 -21.87
C LYS A 56 20.75 44.92 -23.37
N ALA A 57 20.73 43.71 -23.95
CA ALA A 57 20.90 43.52 -25.38
C ALA A 57 19.74 44.15 -26.18
N LYS A 58 18.50 43.98 -25.73
CA LYS A 58 17.32 44.61 -26.34
C LYS A 58 17.37 46.15 -26.27
N GLU A 59 17.75 46.70 -25.12
CA GLU A 59 17.89 48.15 -24.93
C GLU A 59 18.95 48.75 -25.88
N LYS A 60 20.07 48.05 -26.11
CA LYS A 60 21.08 48.46 -27.10
C LYS A 60 20.53 48.48 -28.54
N ILE A 61 19.75 47.48 -28.93
CA ILE A 61 19.12 47.44 -30.26
C ILE A 61 18.16 48.63 -30.43
N GLU A 62 17.34 48.92 -29.41
CA GLU A 62 16.40 50.03 -29.45
C GLU A 62 17.10 51.41 -29.49
N GLN A 63 18.23 51.55 -28.79
CA GLN A 63 19.07 52.77 -28.85
C GLN A 63 19.68 52.95 -30.24
N VAL A 64 20.17 51.88 -30.85
CA VAL A 64 20.70 51.89 -32.23
C VAL A 64 19.60 52.29 -33.23
N GLU A 65 18.40 51.74 -33.11
CA GLU A 65 17.26 52.14 -33.96
C GLU A 65 16.91 53.63 -33.81
N LYS A 66 16.93 54.15 -32.58
CA LYS A 66 16.66 55.58 -32.32
C LYS A 66 17.71 56.48 -32.94
N MET A 67 19.00 56.11 -32.85
CA MET A 67 20.09 56.86 -33.50
C MET A 67 19.92 56.92 -35.03
N PHE A 68 19.50 55.82 -35.65
CA PHE A 68 19.18 55.78 -37.09
C PHE A 68 18.04 56.74 -37.47
N ARG A 69 17.02 56.88 -36.63
CA ARG A 69 15.88 57.79 -36.91
C ARG A 69 16.23 59.26 -36.73
N GLN A 70 17.19 59.60 -35.87
CA GLN A 70 17.50 60.99 -35.51
C GLN A 70 18.64 61.61 -36.35
N ASN A 71 19.66 60.83 -36.72
CA ASN A 71 20.87 61.36 -37.37
C ASN A 71 20.91 61.03 -38.87
N GLY A 72 20.06 61.68 -39.67
CA GLY A 72 19.82 61.28 -41.07
C GLY A 72 20.95 61.44 -42.10
N ARG A 73 22.19 61.86 -41.78
CA ARG A 73 23.23 62.10 -42.83
C ARG A 73 24.72 61.83 -42.54
N ASP A 74 25.18 61.68 -41.30
CA ASP A 74 26.62 61.45 -40.98
C ASP A 74 26.85 60.30 -39.98
N ILE A 75 26.15 59.17 -40.17
CA ILE A 75 26.33 57.99 -39.32
C ILE A 75 27.40 57.07 -39.94
N ASP A 76 28.38 56.67 -39.14
CA ASP A 76 29.30 55.57 -39.44
C ASP A 76 28.52 54.23 -39.42
N VAL A 77 27.91 53.91 -40.56
CA VAL A 77 27.05 52.73 -40.77
C VAL A 77 27.79 51.44 -40.41
N ASP A 78 29.09 51.37 -40.70
CA ASP A 78 29.92 50.20 -40.45
C ASP A 78 30.11 49.92 -38.95
N ARG A 79 30.11 50.97 -38.12
CA ARG A 79 30.14 50.79 -36.65
C ARG A 79 28.83 50.21 -36.15
N ILE A 80 27.70 50.73 -36.63
CA ILE A 80 26.39 50.27 -36.20
C ILE A 80 26.10 48.83 -36.64
N LEU A 81 26.47 48.47 -37.87
CA LEU A 81 26.31 47.10 -38.37
C LEU A 81 27.08 46.09 -37.49
N ARG A 82 28.29 46.45 -37.03
CA ARG A 82 29.06 45.63 -36.09
C ARG A 82 28.38 45.48 -34.73
N GLU A 83 27.89 46.57 -34.13
CA GLU A 83 27.17 46.53 -32.85
C GLU A 83 25.88 45.69 -32.94
N LEU A 84 25.15 45.80 -34.06
CA LEU A 84 23.94 45.02 -34.31
C LEU A 84 24.25 43.53 -34.47
N GLU A 85 25.34 43.20 -35.18
CA GLU A 85 25.74 41.80 -35.36
C GLU A 85 26.21 41.17 -34.04
N GLU A 86 26.94 41.90 -33.20
CA GLU A 86 27.31 41.46 -31.85
C GLU A 86 26.09 41.24 -30.96
N ALA A 87 25.13 42.17 -30.96
CA ALA A 87 23.89 42.03 -30.20
C ALA A 87 23.07 40.82 -30.67
N ARG A 88 23.04 40.56 -31.98
CA ARG A 88 22.38 39.39 -32.55
C ARG A 88 23.03 38.08 -32.09
N ARG A 89 24.37 37.99 -32.14
CA ARG A 89 25.12 36.82 -31.63
C ARG A 89 24.85 36.60 -30.13
N ALA A 90 24.81 37.67 -29.33
CA ALA A 90 24.51 37.57 -27.90
C ALA A 90 23.09 37.03 -27.63
N ILE A 91 22.10 37.44 -28.43
CA ILE A 91 20.72 36.93 -28.33
C ILE A 91 20.67 35.45 -28.71
N ASP A 92 21.35 35.06 -29.79
CA ASP A 92 21.40 33.66 -30.24
C ASP A 92 22.05 32.76 -29.18
N ASP A 93 23.13 33.21 -28.54
CA ASP A 93 23.78 32.48 -27.44
C ASP A 93 22.91 32.42 -26.19
N ALA A 94 22.23 33.50 -25.82
CA ALA A 94 21.28 33.50 -24.70
C ALA A 94 20.11 32.53 -24.96
N ASN A 95 19.59 32.49 -26.19
CA ASN A 95 18.54 31.55 -26.59
C ASN A 95 19.02 30.08 -26.50
N ARG A 96 20.24 29.79 -26.93
CA ARG A 96 20.85 28.46 -26.77
C ARG A 96 20.97 28.04 -25.30
N ARG A 97 21.41 28.96 -24.43
CA ARG A 97 21.49 28.70 -22.97
C ARG A 97 20.10 28.47 -22.35
N MET A 98 19.09 29.23 -22.78
CA MET A 98 17.72 29.00 -22.32
C MET A 98 17.17 27.65 -22.77
N ALA A 99 17.51 27.19 -23.98
CA ALA A 99 17.13 25.87 -24.45
C ALA A 99 17.80 24.76 -23.61
N ASP A 100 19.11 24.84 -23.36
CA ASP A 100 19.83 23.89 -22.51
C ASP A 100 19.26 23.85 -21.08
N LEU A 101 18.96 25.00 -20.48
CA LEU A 101 18.36 25.05 -19.14
C LEU A 101 16.96 24.45 -19.10
N ARG A 102 16.14 24.63 -20.16
CA ARG A 102 14.84 23.98 -20.28
C ARG A 102 14.99 22.46 -20.37
N ASP A 103 15.90 21.97 -21.21
CA ASP A 103 16.17 20.54 -21.34
C ASP A 103 16.62 19.93 -20.01
N ARG A 104 17.48 20.61 -19.26
CA ARG A 104 17.89 20.19 -17.91
C ARG A 104 16.74 20.19 -16.91
N LEU A 105 15.84 21.18 -16.97
CA LEU A 105 14.66 21.26 -16.10
C LEU A 105 13.70 20.10 -16.38
N ASP A 106 13.49 19.77 -17.65
CA ASP A 106 12.64 18.65 -18.07
C ASP A 106 13.24 17.31 -17.60
N GLN A 107 14.56 17.13 -17.77
CA GLN A 107 15.28 15.96 -17.24
C GLN A 107 15.18 15.83 -15.72
N ALA A 108 15.40 16.92 -14.99
CA ALA A 108 15.30 16.93 -13.53
C ALA A 108 13.87 16.63 -13.05
N THR A 109 12.86 17.15 -13.74
CA THR A 109 11.44 16.89 -13.44
C THR A 109 11.09 15.43 -13.69
N ALA A 110 11.56 14.85 -14.80
CA ALA A 110 11.38 13.43 -15.08
C ALA A 110 12.06 12.54 -14.04
N MET A 111 13.28 12.90 -13.61
CA MET A 111 14.01 12.18 -12.55
C MET A 111 13.29 12.27 -11.20
N LYS A 112 12.79 13.45 -10.82
CA LYS A 112 11.98 13.65 -9.61
C LYS A 112 10.73 12.76 -9.63
N ASN A 113 10.00 12.74 -10.73
CA ASN A 113 8.80 11.91 -10.86
C ASN A 113 9.11 10.41 -10.78
N ARG A 114 10.26 9.98 -11.30
CA ARG A 114 10.73 8.60 -11.17
C ARG A 114 11.11 8.26 -9.73
N LEU A 115 11.90 9.11 -9.08
CA LEU A 115 12.29 8.92 -7.68
C LEU A 115 11.09 8.92 -6.75
N GLN A 116 10.08 9.77 -6.99
CA GLN A 116 8.85 9.75 -6.23
C GLN A 116 8.13 8.39 -6.37
N LYS A 117 7.94 7.90 -7.60
CA LYS A 117 7.34 6.58 -7.84
C LYS A 117 8.12 5.43 -7.20
N ASP A 118 9.45 5.51 -7.23
CA ASP A 118 10.30 4.49 -6.61
C ASP A 118 10.23 4.56 -5.08
N ASN A 119 10.14 5.76 -4.50
CA ASN A 119 9.92 5.97 -3.07
C ASN A 119 8.56 5.42 -2.64
N ASP A 120 7.49 5.74 -3.37
CA ASP A 120 6.13 5.23 -3.09
C ASP A 120 6.12 3.68 -3.10
N LYS A 121 6.80 3.05 -4.06
CA LYS A 121 6.97 1.58 -4.11
C LYS A 121 7.79 1.02 -2.96
N LEU A 122 8.82 1.74 -2.51
CA LEU A 122 9.64 1.32 -1.37
C LEU A 122 8.86 1.44 -0.07
N THR A 123 8.09 2.51 0.11
CA THR A 123 7.15 2.66 1.22
C THR A 123 6.14 1.52 1.23
N GLU A 124 5.50 1.22 0.09
CA GLU A 124 4.58 0.07 0.00
C GLU A 124 5.27 -1.26 0.36
N ARG A 125 6.52 -1.47 -0.10
CA ARG A 125 7.30 -2.67 0.25
C ARG A 125 7.65 -2.72 1.73
N ASN A 126 8.09 -1.60 2.32
CA ASN A 126 8.43 -1.54 3.74
C ASN A 126 7.20 -1.82 4.60
N ASN A 127 6.07 -1.21 4.27
CA ASN A 127 4.80 -1.50 4.95
C ASN A 127 4.46 -2.99 4.84
N ARG A 128 4.72 -3.65 3.70
CA ARG A 128 4.55 -5.12 3.57
C ARG A 128 5.57 -5.96 4.36
N LEU A 129 6.76 -5.42 4.65
CA LEU A 129 7.78 -6.12 5.43
C LEU A 129 7.52 -5.99 6.93
N GLU A 130 6.93 -4.89 7.39
CA GLU A 130 6.55 -4.69 8.79
C GLU A 130 5.50 -5.70 9.27
N TRP A 131 4.72 -6.27 8.35
CA TRP A 131 3.78 -7.37 8.63
C TRP A 131 4.47 -8.69 8.98
N ARG A 132 5.80 -8.74 9.14
CA ARG A 132 6.56 -9.99 9.32
C ARG A 132 7.14 -10.13 10.71
N LEU A 133 6.36 -9.90 11.75
CA LEU A 133 6.72 -10.34 13.10
C LEU A 133 6.10 -11.71 13.34
N PRO A 134 6.69 -12.79 12.79
CA PRO A 134 6.12 -14.09 12.94
C PRO A 134 6.05 -14.42 14.42
N PHE A 135 4.95 -15.05 14.81
CA PHE A 135 4.87 -15.76 16.07
C PHE A 135 4.53 -17.21 15.82
N MET A 136 4.95 -18.01 16.77
CA MET A 136 4.63 -19.42 16.86
C MET A 136 3.89 -19.64 18.17
N VAL A 137 2.82 -20.41 18.11
CA VAL A 137 2.11 -20.91 19.28
C VAL A 137 2.20 -22.43 19.22
N ASP A 138 2.59 -23.06 20.32
CA ASP A 138 2.48 -24.49 20.47
C ASP A 138 1.45 -24.84 21.55
N ALA A 139 0.87 -26.03 21.40
CA ALA A 139 0.07 -26.68 22.42
C ALA A 139 0.73 -28.01 22.79
N TRP A 140 0.89 -28.24 24.09
CA TRP A 140 1.36 -29.50 24.66
C TRP A 140 0.33 -30.07 25.63
N PHE A 141 0.40 -31.37 25.87
CA PHE A 141 -0.66 -32.10 26.57
C PHE A 141 -0.13 -32.83 27.78
N ASP A 142 -0.90 -32.77 28.85
CA ASP A 142 -0.70 -33.47 30.09
C ASP A 142 -1.92 -34.40 30.29
N ASP A 143 -1.66 -35.71 30.30
CA ASP A 143 -2.64 -36.79 30.51
C ASP A 143 -3.78 -36.94 29.47
N CYS A 144 -3.56 -36.49 28.22
CA CYS A 144 -4.54 -36.59 27.13
C CYS A 144 -4.43 -37.88 26.31
N ARG A 145 -4.39 -39.05 26.97
CA ARG A 145 -4.30 -40.33 26.27
C ARG A 145 -5.58 -40.53 25.43
N ASP A 146 -5.41 -40.74 24.13
CA ASP A 146 -6.45 -41.02 23.13
C ASP A 146 -7.28 -39.82 22.62
N VAL A 147 -6.84 -38.58 22.86
CA VAL A 147 -7.55 -37.38 22.41
C VAL A 147 -6.64 -36.49 21.56
N ASP A 148 -7.04 -36.22 20.32
CA ASP A 148 -6.43 -35.19 19.47
C ASP A 148 -6.88 -33.81 19.97
N VAL A 149 -5.92 -32.93 20.21
CA VAL A 149 -6.17 -31.56 20.65
C VAL A 149 -5.48 -30.64 19.68
N ASN A 150 -6.24 -29.68 19.17
CA ASN A 150 -5.78 -28.72 18.20
C ASN A 150 -5.81 -27.30 18.80
N LEU A 151 -4.99 -26.44 18.21
CA LEU A 151 -4.97 -25.01 18.44
C LEU A 151 -5.79 -24.31 17.35
N TYR A 152 -6.51 -23.26 17.72
CA TYR A 152 -7.07 -22.31 16.77
C TYR A 152 -6.61 -20.89 17.09
N ILE A 153 -6.14 -20.18 16.07
CA ILE A 153 -5.76 -18.77 16.13
C ILE A 153 -6.76 -18.01 15.28
N TYR A 154 -7.58 -17.16 15.92
CA TYR A 154 -8.56 -16.32 15.24
C TYR A 154 -8.14 -14.86 15.26
N THR A 155 -8.33 -14.15 14.15
CA THR A 155 -8.44 -12.69 14.17
C THR A 155 -9.47 -12.20 13.14
N ASN A 156 -9.98 -10.99 13.33
CA ASN A 156 -10.90 -10.34 12.41
C ASN A 156 -10.19 -9.58 11.28
N VAL A 157 -8.86 -9.63 11.22
CA VAL A 157 -8.08 -8.92 10.20
C VAL A 157 -8.26 -9.56 8.83
N GLN A 158 -8.36 -8.71 7.82
CA GLN A 158 -8.36 -9.14 6.43
C GLN A 158 -6.97 -9.64 6.04
N GLY A 159 -6.90 -10.85 5.50
CA GLY A 159 -5.68 -11.39 4.91
C GLY A 159 -5.30 -10.67 3.61
N SER A 160 -4.17 -11.07 3.01
CA SER A 160 -3.63 -10.49 1.78
C SER A 160 -4.58 -10.53 0.57
N GLU A 161 -5.56 -11.44 0.57
CA GLU A 161 -6.61 -11.55 -0.46
C GLU A 161 -7.90 -10.79 -0.12
N GLY A 162 -7.92 -9.97 0.94
CA GLY A 162 -9.12 -9.25 1.41
C GLY A 162 -10.17 -10.15 2.06
N LYS A 163 -9.86 -11.43 2.28
CA LYS A 163 -10.73 -12.37 2.99
C LYS A 163 -10.58 -12.16 4.49
N VAL A 164 -11.66 -12.37 5.24
CA VAL A 164 -11.65 -12.45 6.71
C VAL A 164 -11.68 -13.91 7.11
N GLN A 165 -10.94 -14.27 8.17
CA GLN A 165 -10.93 -15.63 8.68
C GLN A 165 -12.33 -16.00 9.17
N PRO A 166 -12.85 -17.20 8.87
CA PRO A 166 -14.08 -17.63 9.48
C PRO A 166 -13.95 -17.62 11.00
N TYR A 167 -15.03 -17.25 11.68
CA TYR A 167 -15.09 -17.33 13.13
C TYR A 167 -14.82 -18.77 13.58
N PHE A 168 -14.26 -18.90 14.78
CA PHE A 168 -13.91 -20.20 15.35
C PHE A 168 -15.08 -21.18 15.32
N ASP A 169 -14.83 -22.39 14.80
CA ASP A 169 -15.76 -23.51 14.80
C ASP A 169 -15.03 -24.75 15.35
N PRO A 170 -15.38 -25.22 16.56
CA PRO A 170 -14.67 -26.34 17.20
C PRO A 170 -14.85 -27.68 16.46
N ASN A 171 -15.70 -27.74 15.44
CA ASN A 171 -15.92 -28.93 14.63
C ASN A 171 -15.09 -28.93 13.34
N ILE A 172 -14.34 -27.86 13.07
CA ILE A 172 -13.55 -27.70 11.86
C ILE A 172 -12.10 -27.43 12.24
N LYS A 173 -11.22 -28.25 11.67
CA LYS A 173 -9.79 -28.05 11.79
C LYS A 173 -9.36 -26.76 11.09
N GLN A 174 -8.58 -25.92 11.78
CA GLN A 174 -8.02 -24.74 11.15
C GLN A 174 -7.12 -25.14 9.98
N THR A 175 -7.26 -24.42 8.88
CA THR A 175 -6.31 -24.48 7.75
C THR A 175 -5.53 -23.18 7.69
N THR A 176 -4.42 -23.18 6.96
CA THR A 176 -3.66 -21.95 6.66
C THR A 176 -4.59 -20.87 6.13
N PHE A 177 -4.52 -19.66 6.69
CA PHE A 177 -5.38 -18.56 6.29
C PHE A 177 -4.58 -17.40 5.71
N TRP A 178 -3.48 -17.01 6.37
CA TRP A 178 -2.54 -16.03 5.84
C TRP A 178 -1.47 -16.68 4.97
N THR A 179 -0.88 -15.86 4.10
CA THR A 179 0.22 -16.32 3.26
C THR A 179 1.42 -16.68 4.14
N GLY A 180 1.88 -17.92 4.04
CA GLY A 180 3.03 -18.38 4.83
C GLY A 180 2.71 -18.82 6.25
N ASP A 181 1.43 -18.94 6.60
CA ASP A 181 1.05 -19.76 7.74
C ASP A 181 1.57 -21.18 7.53
N HIS A 182 2.10 -21.74 8.61
CA HIS A 182 2.47 -23.14 8.67
C HIS A 182 1.96 -23.72 9.96
N TYR A 183 1.55 -24.97 9.93
CA TYR A 183 1.24 -25.71 11.13
C TYR A 183 1.88 -27.10 11.07
N ILE A 184 2.24 -27.62 12.22
CA ILE A 184 2.65 -29.00 12.43
C ILE A 184 1.58 -29.60 13.30
N ASP A 185 0.94 -30.62 12.78
CA ASP A 185 -0.15 -31.34 13.42
C ASP A 185 0.23 -32.81 13.43
N ASP A 186 0.26 -33.40 14.61
CA ASP A 186 0.52 -34.82 14.79
C ASP A 186 -0.82 -35.57 14.82
N PRO A 187 -1.13 -36.38 13.79
CA PRO A 187 -2.41 -37.08 13.72
C PRO A 187 -2.54 -38.19 14.79
N LEU A 188 -1.49 -38.49 15.56
CA LEU A 188 -1.50 -39.51 16.61
C LEU A 188 -1.46 -38.85 17.99
N ALA A 189 -2.55 -39.02 18.75
CA ALA A 189 -2.62 -38.56 20.13
C ALA A 189 -1.71 -39.40 21.07
N PRO A 190 -1.04 -38.79 22.06
CA PRO A 190 -0.91 -37.35 22.29
C PRO A 190 0.23 -36.76 21.42
N GLY A 191 -0.05 -35.73 20.62
CA GLY A 191 0.92 -35.16 19.70
C GLY A 191 0.75 -33.64 19.55
N ALA A 192 1.87 -32.90 19.52
CA ALA A 192 1.92 -31.43 19.56
C ALA A 192 1.24 -30.79 18.35
N ASP A 193 0.46 -29.73 18.59
CA ASP A 193 0.00 -28.82 17.55
C ASP A 193 0.80 -27.53 17.65
N ILE A 194 1.48 -27.17 16.56
CA ILE A 194 2.31 -25.97 16.48
C ILE A 194 1.81 -25.15 15.31
N TRP A 195 1.44 -23.90 15.56
CA TRP A 195 1.07 -22.94 14.53
C TRP A 195 2.09 -21.83 14.45
N MET A 196 2.55 -21.52 13.25
CA MET A 196 3.34 -20.35 12.94
C MET A 196 2.53 -19.41 12.05
N VAL A 197 2.26 -18.21 12.54
CA VAL A 197 1.64 -17.13 11.76
C VAL A 197 2.77 -16.21 11.31
N ARG A 198 3.01 -16.15 9.99
CA ARG A 198 4.15 -15.41 9.45
C ARG A 198 3.87 -13.93 9.24
N ASP A 199 2.71 -13.64 8.65
CA ASP A 199 2.35 -12.33 8.13
C ASP A 199 1.28 -11.68 9.06
N VAL A 200 1.75 -11.17 10.20
CA VAL A 200 0.94 -10.68 11.33
C VAL A 200 0.80 -9.15 11.25
N PRO A 201 -0.38 -8.61 10.92
CA PRO A 201 -0.60 -7.18 10.98
C PRO A 201 -0.57 -6.65 12.41
N GLY A 202 0.23 -5.60 12.62
CA GLY A 202 0.26 -4.83 13.87
C GLY A 202 -1.07 -4.11 14.16
N GLY A 203 -1.29 -3.76 15.42
CA GLY A 203 -2.52 -3.11 15.89
C GLY A 203 -3.73 -4.03 16.00
N ASN A 204 -3.54 -5.35 16.11
CA ASN A 204 -4.64 -6.32 16.11
C ASN A 204 -4.56 -7.30 17.27
N ASP A 205 -5.72 -7.81 17.66
CA ASP A 205 -5.86 -8.86 18.65
C ASP A 205 -6.06 -10.21 17.97
N TYR A 206 -5.39 -11.23 18.49
CA TYR A 206 -5.58 -12.62 18.11
C TYR A 206 -6.16 -13.38 19.29
N LYS A 207 -7.20 -14.17 19.06
CA LYS A 207 -7.77 -15.07 20.05
C LYS A 207 -7.18 -16.45 19.88
N LEU A 208 -6.74 -17.06 20.96
CA LEU A 208 -6.19 -18.42 20.99
C LEU A 208 -7.21 -19.36 21.62
N TYR A 209 -7.50 -20.49 20.97
CA TYR A 209 -8.39 -21.53 21.48
C TYR A 209 -7.67 -22.87 21.51
N TYR A 210 -7.97 -23.67 22.52
CA TYR A 210 -7.73 -25.11 22.48
C TYR A 210 -9.05 -25.82 22.22
N TYR A 211 -9.01 -26.90 21.44
CA TYR A 211 -10.20 -27.71 21.18
C TYR A 211 -9.88 -29.16 20.83
N ILE A 212 -10.83 -30.03 21.11
CA ILE A 212 -10.84 -31.45 20.77
C ILE A 212 -11.81 -31.63 19.59
N PRO A 213 -11.31 -31.76 18.34
CA PRO A 213 -12.19 -31.98 17.19
C PRO A 213 -13.02 -33.26 17.37
N GLY A 214 -14.34 -33.13 17.23
CA GLY A 214 -15.24 -34.29 17.29
C GLY A 214 -15.30 -34.97 18.66
N ALA A 215 -15.01 -34.25 19.75
CA ALA A 215 -15.06 -34.77 21.11
C ALA A 215 -16.35 -35.56 21.40
N LYS A 216 -16.20 -36.77 21.94
CA LYS A 216 -17.33 -37.55 22.47
C LYS A 216 -17.68 -37.07 23.87
N ALA A 217 -18.95 -37.18 24.26
CA ALA A 217 -19.42 -36.71 25.56
C ALA A 217 -18.74 -37.41 26.77
N ASP A 218 -18.21 -38.61 26.55
CA ASP A 218 -17.47 -39.43 27.51
C ASP A 218 -15.93 -39.32 27.39
N ALA A 219 -15.43 -38.41 26.55
CA ALA A 219 -14.00 -38.15 26.45
C ALA A 219 -13.45 -37.71 27.82
N LYS A 220 -12.33 -38.33 28.20
CA LYS A 220 -11.63 -38.05 29.46
C LYS A 220 -11.18 -36.60 29.51
N ASP A 221 -11.06 -36.10 30.73
CA ASP A 221 -10.45 -34.79 30.97
C ASP A 221 -9.01 -34.80 30.45
N CYS A 222 -8.66 -33.75 29.72
CA CYS A 222 -7.39 -33.57 29.05
C CYS A 222 -6.86 -32.19 29.42
N LYS A 223 -5.67 -32.15 30.02
CA LYS A 223 -5.06 -30.90 30.46
C LYS A 223 -4.10 -30.41 29.39
N VAL A 224 -4.38 -29.24 28.83
CA VAL A 224 -3.66 -28.67 27.70
C VAL A 224 -2.90 -27.43 28.18
N GLY A 225 -1.62 -27.36 27.88
CA GLY A 225 -0.79 -26.17 28.05
C GLY A 225 -0.15 -25.79 26.73
N GLY A 226 0.76 -24.82 26.74
CA GLY A 226 1.41 -24.36 25.53
C GLY A 226 2.33 -23.18 25.77
N GLY A 227 2.89 -22.65 24.71
CA GLY A 227 3.79 -21.51 24.72
C GLY A 227 3.60 -20.62 23.51
N ILE A 228 3.99 -19.37 23.65
CA ILE A 228 4.08 -18.43 22.54
C ILE A 228 5.53 -17.99 22.37
N PHE A 229 6.01 -18.06 21.13
CA PHE A 229 7.38 -17.73 20.74
C PHE A 229 7.36 -16.72 19.61
N GLY A 230 8.29 -15.77 19.65
CA GLY A 230 8.46 -14.78 18.60
C GLY A 230 9.66 -13.91 18.90
N SER A 231 10.17 -13.20 17.90
CA SER A 231 11.36 -12.36 18.07
C SER A 231 11.20 -11.25 19.11
N LYS A 232 9.96 -10.90 19.44
CA LYS A 232 9.56 -9.82 20.36
C LYS A 232 8.49 -10.25 21.37
N ILE A 233 8.28 -11.56 21.49
CA ILE A 233 7.45 -12.15 22.53
C ILE A 233 8.41 -12.53 23.64
N LYS A 234 8.21 -12.01 24.85
CA LYS A 234 8.85 -12.64 26.01
C LYS A 234 8.23 -14.03 26.09
N ASN A 235 9.04 -15.07 25.91
CA ASN A 235 8.56 -16.47 25.94
C ASN A 235 7.57 -16.64 27.10
N ASP A 236 6.30 -16.75 26.74
CA ASP A 236 5.20 -16.80 27.69
C ASP A 236 4.59 -18.19 27.63
N SER A 237 4.44 -18.79 28.80
CA SER A 237 3.70 -20.04 28.92
C SER A 237 2.22 -19.73 28.90
N LEU A 238 1.48 -20.42 28.06
CA LEU A 238 0.03 -20.39 28.05
C LEU A 238 -0.50 -21.10 29.31
N PRO A 239 -1.64 -20.64 29.86
CA PRO A 239 -2.24 -21.26 31.02
C PRO A 239 -2.69 -22.69 30.70
N TYR A 240 -2.68 -23.54 31.72
CA TYR A 240 -3.24 -24.88 31.60
C TYR A 240 -4.76 -24.82 31.60
N ILE A 241 -5.38 -25.45 30.60
CA ILE A 241 -6.84 -25.57 30.48
C ILE A 241 -7.21 -27.05 30.44
N THR A 242 -8.20 -27.41 31.26
CA THR A 242 -8.82 -28.74 31.18
C THR A 242 -9.95 -28.73 30.17
N LEU A 243 -9.78 -29.50 29.10
CA LEU A 243 -10.81 -29.85 28.13
C LEU A 243 -11.43 -31.20 28.48
N SER A 244 -12.66 -31.43 28.07
CA SER A 244 -13.35 -32.72 28.28
C SER A 244 -14.44 -32.91 27.23
N GLY A 245 -15.08 -34.09 27.23
CA GLY A 245 -16.24 -34.32 26.36
C GLY A 245 -17.40 -33.33 26.54
N LYS A 246 -17.53 -32.76 27.75
CA LYS A 246 -18.56 -31.75 28.07
C LYS A 246 -18.10 -30.32 27.76
N LYS A 247 -16.78 -30.11 27.74
CA LYS A 247 -16.12 -28.83 27.46
C LYS A 247 -15.04 -29.06 26.41
N PRO A 248 -15.42 -29.29 25.14
CA PRO A 248 -14.49 -29.75 24.14
C PRO A 248 -13.61 -28.64 23.58
N TRP A 249 -13.83 -27.38 23.98
CA TRP A 249 -13.02 -26.24 23.58
C TRP A 249 -13.07 -25.15 24.64
N GLU A 250 -12.09 -24.25 24.64
CA GLU A 250 -12.09 -23.05 25.47
C GLU A 250 -11.21 -21.95 24.88
N LEU A 251 -11.57 -20.69 25.16
CA LEU A 251 -10.71 -19.54 24.89
C LEU A 251 -9.55 -19.48 25.90
N VAL A 252 -8.32 -19.57 25.39
CA VAL A 252 -7.09 -19.52 26.17
C VAL A 252 -6.79 -18.08 26.60
N GLY A 253 -6.80 -17.17 25.63
CA GLY A 253 -6.45 -15.78 25.86
C GLY A 253 -6.34 -14.98 24.57
N PHE A 254 -5.78 -13.80 24.72
CA PHE A 254 -5.63 -12.79 23.69
C PHE A 254 -4.14 -12.50 23.50
N LEU A 255 -3.71 -12.45 22.24
CA LEU A 255 -2.39 -11.97 21.86
C LEU A 255 -2.56 -10.58 21.26
N HIS A 256 -2.09 -9.56 21.97
CA HIS A 256 -2.18 -8.16 21.56
C HIS A 256 -0.91 -7.76 20.80
N TYR A 257 -1.08 -7.37 19.54
CA TYR A 257 -0.02 -6.76 18.74
C TYR A 257 -0.18 -5.23 18.78
N PRO A 258 0.78 -4.48 19.33
CA PRO A 258 0.68 -3.02 19.36
C PRO A 258 0.66 -2.42 17.95
N GLU A 259 0.13 -1.20 17.83
CA GLU A 259 0.33 -0.36 16.64
C GLU A 259 1.82 -0.03 16.47
N GLU A 260 2.22 0.29 15.23
CA GLU A 260 3.62 0.46 14.79
C GLU A 260 4.59 1.06 15.83
N GLY A 261 5.78 0.46 15.96
CA GLY A 261 6.92 1.03 16.68
C GLY A 261 7.25 0.36 18.02
N ASP A 262 6.28 -0.25 18.69
CA ASP A 262 6.52 -1.12 19.85
C ASP A 262 6.15 -2.55 19.48
N PHE A 263 7.16 -3.38 19.21
CA PHE A 263 6.92 -4.75 18.75
C PHE A 263 6.71 -5.74 19.90
N ASN A 264 6.58 -5.26 21.14
CA ASN A 264 6.34 -6.13 22.30
C ASN A 264 4.91 -6.68 22.25
N VAL A 265 4.81 -7.92 21.80
CA VAL A 265 3.55 -8.66 21.77
C VAL A 265 3.23 -9.11 23.19
N VAL A 266 2.00 -8.88 23.63
CA VAL A 266 1.56 -9.17 25.00
C VAL A 266 0.47 -10.24 24.96
N PHE A 267 0.68 -11.33 25.68
CA PHE A 267 -0.36 -12.30 25.94
C PHE A 267 -1.16 -11.93 27.20
N THR A 268 -2.48 -12.02 27.11
CA THR A 268 -3.39 -11.86 28.25
C THR A 268 -4.28 -13.08 28.35
N GLU A 269 -4.21 -13.80 29.47
CA GLU A 269 -5.12 -14.93 29.73
C GLU A 269 -6.58 -14.45 29.74
N ALA A 270 -7.46 -15.23 29.13
CA ALA A 270 -8.89 -14.93 29.13
C ALA A 270 -9.50 -15.10 30.52
N THR A 271 -10.28 -14.11 30.97
CA THR A 271 -11.07 -14.24 32.20
C THR A 271 -12.23 -15.20 32.00
N GLU A 272 -12.80 -15.70 33.10
CA GLU A 272 -14.01 -16.54 33.02
C GLU A 272 -15.21 -15.84 32.37
N GLU A 273 -15.34 -14.51 32.58
CA GLU A 273 -16.36 -13.71 31.92
C GLU A 273 -16.14 -13.66 30.40
N GLN A 274 -14.90 -13.42 29.96
CA GLN A 274 -14.55 -13.43 28.54
C GLN A 274 -14.77 -14.81 27.91
N ARG A 275 -14.40 -15.89 28.61
CA ARG A 275 -14.68 -17.28 28.18
C ARG A 275 -16.18 -17.52 28.04
N ALA A 276 -17.00 -17.03 28.98
CA ALA A 276 -18.46 -17.16 28.92
C ALA A 276 -19.06 -16.40 27.73
N GLN A 277 -18.67 -15.14 27.54
CA GLN A 277 -19.08 -14.33 26.38
C GLN A 277 -18.68 -15.00 25.06
N GLU A 278 -17.47 -15.55 25.01
CA GLU A 278 -16.96 -16.23 23.82
C GLU A 278 -17.77 -17.49 23.49
N ARG A 279 -18.20 -18.27 24.50
CA ARG A 279 -19.12 -19.40 24.32
C ARG A 279 -20.44 -18.99 23.68
N GLU A 280 -21.01 -17.86 24.10
CA GLU A 280 -22.23 -17.32 23.49
C GLU A 280 -22.00 -16.89 22.04
N LEU A 281 -20.87 -16.22 21.76
CA LEU A 281 -20.51 -15.78 20.41
C LEU A 281 -20.30 -16.96 19.45
N VAL A 282 -19.54 -17.98 19.87
CA VAL A 282 -19.31 -19.20 19.09
C VAL A 282 -20.64 -19.93 18.86
N ALA A 283 -21.48 -20.09 19.88
CA ALA A 283 -22.79 -20.71 19.73
C ALA A 283 -23.67 -19.95 18.71
N ALA A 284 -23.71 -18.62 18.80
CA ALA A 284 -24.45 -17.78 17.84
C ALA A 284 -23.89 -17.89 16.42
N ALA A 285 -22.56 -17.92 16.26
CA ALA A 285 -21.91 -18.09 14.96
C ALA A 285 -22.26 -19.45 14.32
N LEU A 286 -22.27 -20.52 15.10
CA LEU A 286 -22.66 -21.87 14.65
C LEU A 286 -24.12 -21.94 14.23
N VAL A 287 -25.03 -21.28 14.95
CA VAL A 287 -26.46 -21.19 14.55
C VAL A 287 -26.58 -20.47 13.21
N LYS A 288 -25.98 -19.29 13.06
CA LYS A 288 -26.01 -18.52 11.80
C LYS A 288 -25.43 -19.32 10.64
N LYS A 289 -24.35 -20.07 10.87
CA LYS A 289 -23.75 -20.93 9.85
C LYS A 289 -24.70 -22.03 9.41
N LYS A 290 -25.33 -22.74 10.35
CA LYS A 290 -26.34 -23.78 10.05
C LYS A 290 -27.55 -23.23 9.30
N GLU A 291 -28.03 -22.05 9.67
CA GLU A 291 -29.12 -21.37 8.96
C GLU A 291 -28.72 -20.99 7.52
N ALA A 292 -27.50 -20.48 7.34
CA ALA A 292 -26.98 -20.15 6.01
C ALA A 292 -26.81 -21.40 5.14
N GLU A 293 -26.33 -22.51 5.70
CA GLU A 293 -26.23 -23.80 5.03
C GLU A 293 -27.61 -24.37 4.67
N ALA A 294 -28.57 -24.32 5.59
CA ALA A 294 -29.95 -24.74 5.35
C ALA A 294 -30.63 -23.90 4.25
N ARG A 295 -30.40 -22.57 4.24
CA ARG A 295 -30.89 -21.68 3.19
C ARG A 295 -30.26 -22.02 1.84
N ARG A 296 -28.95 -22.21 1.76
CA ARG A 296 -28.26 -22.65 0.54
C ARG A 296 -28.77 -24.02 0.05
N ALA A 297 -29.02 -24.95 0.95
CA ALA A 297 -29.58 -26.25 0.61
C ALA A 297 -31.02 -26.14 0.08
N LYS A 298 -31.83 -25.25 0.66
CA LYS A 298 -33.18 -24.94 0.19
C LYS A 298 -33.15 -24.25 -1.18
N GLU A 299 -32.31 -23.24 -1.36
CA GLU A 299 -32.08 -22.56 -2.65
C GLU A 299 -31.59 -23.54 -3.73
N LYS A 300 -30.80 -24.55 -3.38
CA LYS A 300 -30.37 -25.60 -4.31
C LYS A 300 -31.50 -26.58 -4.67
N LYS A 301 -32.47 -26.79 -3.78
CA LYS A 301 -33.66 -27.64 -4.01
C LYS A 301 -34.79 -26.90 -4.73
N GLU A 302 -34.99 -25.63 -4.41
CA GLU A 302 -36.00 -24.73 -5.01
C GLU A 302 -35.44 -24.00 -6.24
N GLY A 303 -34.13 -24.08 -6.45
CA GLY A 303 -33.38 -23.62 -7.60
C GLY A 303 -33.87 -24.29 -8.87
N LYS A 304 -34.88 -23.64 -9.44
CA LYS A 304 -35.03 -23.19 -10.83
C LYS A 304 -34.30 -24.09 -11.83
N PRO A 305 -34.99 -24.63 -12.86
CA PRO A 305 -34.30 -25.26 -13.97
C PRO A 305 -33.20 -24.30 -14.38
N GLU A 306 -31.95 -24.77 -14.29
CA GLU A 306 -30.81 -24.08 -14.90
C GLU A 306 -31.33 -23.57 -16.23
N ASP A 307 -31.15 -22.27 -16.47
CA ASP A 307 -31.32 -21.70 -17.79
C ASP A 307 -30.25 -22.33 -18.70
N ASN A 308 -30.42 -23.62 -18.98
CA ASN A 308 -29.68 -24.48 -19.89
C ASN A 308 -29.84 -23.98 -21.34
N ARG A 309 -30.49 -22.84 -21.55
CA ARG A 309 -30.63 -22.18 -22.85
C ARG A 309 -29.54 -21.17 -23.16
N ARG A 310 -28.50 -21.02 -22.32
CA ARG A 310 -27.35 -20.15 -22.65
C ARG A 310 -26.00 -20.86 -22.69
N VAL A 311 -25.99 -22.10 -23.15
CA VAL A 311 -24.88 -22.63 -23.94
C VAL A 311 -25.22 -22.40 -25.42
N GLU A 312 -25.44 -21.15 -25.83
CA GLU A 312 -25.14 -20.79 -27.21
C GLU A 312 -23.62 -20.83 -27.31
N GLU A 313 -23.13 -21.91 -27.92
CA GLU A 313 -21.90 -21.98 -28.73
C GLU A 313 -21.31 -20.59 -29.04
N LYS A 314 -20.53 -20.03 -28.12
CA LYS A 314 -19.41 -19.19 -28.52
C LYS A 314 -18.37 -20.14 -29.09
N LYS A 315 -18.55 -20.52 -30.36
CA LYS A 315 -17.49 -21.07 -31.19
C LYS A 315 -16.28 -20.16 -31.01
N THR A 316 -15.29 -20.66 -30.30
CA THR A 316 -13.94 -20.10 -30.32
C THR A 316 -13.54 -20.00 -31.78
N PRO A 317 -13.22 -18.80 -32.30
CA PRO A 317 -12.70 -18.69 -33.65
C PRO A 317 -11.41 -19.53 -33.72
N ASP A 318 -11.29 -20.36 -34.76
CA ASP A 318 -10.08 -21.08 -35.11
C ASP A 318 -8.91 -20.08 -35.24
N VAL A 319 -8.16 -19.92 -34.16
CA VAL A 319 -6.87 -19.24 -34.19
C VAL A 319 -5.90 -20.23 -34.81
N LYS A 320 -5.72 -20.13 -36.14
CA LYS A 320 -4.63 -20.81 -36.83
C LYS A 320 -3.31 -20.42 -36.15
N PRO A 321 -2.45 -21.38 -35.78
CA PRO A 321 -1.14 -21.07 -35.22
C PRO A 321 -0.33 -20.28 -36.25
N ASN A 322 0.16 -19.11 -35.85
CA ASN A 322 1.03 -18.27 -36.66
C ASN A 322 2.44 -18.90 -36.70
N PRO A 323 2.92 -19.43 -37.85
CA PRO A 323 4.21 -20.10 -37.95
C PRO A 323 5.32 -19.07 -38.20
N GLY A 324 5.58 -18.16 -37.25
CA GLY A 324 6.37 -16.98 -37.58
C GLY A 324 7.10 -16.22 -36.48
N ASN A 325 7.19 -16.72 -35.24
CA ASN A 325 8.05 -16.07 -34.24
C ASN A 325 9.09 -17.06 -33.69
N PRO A 326 10.39 -16.92 -34.05
CA PRO A 326 11.44 -17.65 -33.37
C PRO A 326 11.49 -17.16 -31.92
N VAL A 327 11.27 -18.09 -31.00
CA VAL A 327 11.50 -17.90 -29.57
C VAL A 327 12.97 -17.56 -29.39
N SER A 328 13.28 -16.30 -29.08
CA SER A 328 14.61 -15.91 -28.67
C SER A 328 14.91 -16.58 -27.33
N MET A 329 15.72 -17.64 -27.37
CA MET A 329 16.33 -18.22 -26.18
C MET A 329 17.19 -17.13 -25.53
N VAL A 330 16.69 -16.54 -24.44
CA VAL A 330 17.51 -15.77 -23.52
C VAL A 330 18.38 -16.79 -22.79
N PRO A 331 19.72 -16.74 -22.89
CA PRO A 331 20.57 -17.68 -22.19
C PRO A 331 20.43 -17.49 -20.68
N GLU A 332 20.19 -18.59 -19.97
CA GLU A 332 20.21 -18.63 -18.51
C GLU A 332 21.52 -18.05 -17.98
N PRO A 333 21.47 -17.15 -16.98
CA PRO A 333 22.68 -16.66 -16.33
C PRO A 333 23.35 -17.83 -15.61
N LYS A 334 24.57 -18.17 -16.05
CA LYS A 334 25.40 -19.20 -15.42
C LYS A 334 25.56 -18.89 -13.92
N PRO A 335 25.41 -19.88 -13.03
CA PRO A 335 25.62 -19.66 -11.61
C PRO A 335 27.06 -19.22 -11.35
N ASN A 336 27.20 -18.07 -10.72
CA ASN A 336 28.48 -17.49 -10.33
C ASN A 336 29.09 -18.38 -9.24
N LYS A 337 30.06 -19.24 -9.64
CA LYS A 337 30.89 -20.02 -8.72
C LYS A 337 31.86 -19.10 -7.97
N LYS A 338 31.34 -18.30 -7.03
CA LYS A 338 32.15 -17.76 -5.94
C LYS A 338 31.80 -18.55 -4.69
N SER A 339 32.74 -19.45 -4.37
CA SER A 339 32.82 -20.23 -3.15
C SER A 339 32.61 -19.35 -1.92
N TRP A 340 31.51 -19.59 -1.22
CA TRP A 340 31.37 -19.15 0.15
C TRP A 340 32.23 -20.06 1.01
N TRP A 341 33.29 -19.47 1.57
CA TRP A 341 34.10 -20.04 2.63
C TRP A 341 33.20 -20.34 3.83
N ASN A 342 33.29 -21.55 4.37
CA ASN A 342 32.54 -21.99 5.53
C ASN A 342 33.47 -21.94 6.77
N PRO A 343 33.33 -20.98 7.70
CA PRO A 343 34.29 -20.81 8.80
C PRO A 343 34.04 -21.74 10.01
N TRP A 344 33.22 -22.77 9.87
CA TRP A 344 32.94 -23.73 10.94
C TRP A 344 33.18 -25.16 10.47
N ARG A 345 34.46 -25.53 10.36
CA ARG A 345 34.97 -26.89 10.45
C ARG A 345 36.36 -26.90 11.05
#